data_AF-A0A846GP30-F1
#
_entry.id   AF-A0A846GP30-F1
#
_cell.length_a   1.000
_cell.length_b   1.000
_cell.length_c   1.000
_cell.angle_alpha   90.00
_cell.angle_beta   90.00
_cell.angle_gamma   90.00
#
_symmetry.space_group_name_H-M   'P 1'
#
loop_
_entity.id
_entity.type
_entity.pdbx_description
1 polymer ?
#
loop_
_entity_poly.entity_id
_entity_poly.type
_entity_poly.pdbx_seq_one_letter_code
_entity_poly.pdbx_strand_id
1 'polypeptide(L)' 'MTKNFPPNSDDNITPENEGRKRKKAKLVLIGSPEKVRKTINAIYSLKYAYPDEWSTPEPTGKPGEVMTFLIRYFYVD' A
#
# COMPACT_ATOMS: atom_id res chain seq x y z
N MET A 1 22.66 -29.01 -11.70
CA MET A 1 21.88 -28.06 -12.52
C MET A 1 21.19 -27.07 -11.59
N THR A 2 21.77 -25.88 -11.44
CA THR A 2 21.23 -24.79 -10.62
C THR A 2 20.15 -24.07 -11.42
N LYS A 3 18.90 -24.09 -10.93
CA LYS A 3 17.81 -23.29 -11.52
C LYS A 3 17.98 -21.85 -11.04
N ASN A 4 18.51 -20.99 -11.91
CA ASN A 4 18.55 -19.56 -11.68
C ASN A 4 17.12 -19.02 -11.80
N PHE A 5 16.54 -18.60 -10.68
CA PHE A 5 15.29 -17.84 -10.68
C PHE A 5 15.55 -16.47 -11.32
N PRO A 6 14.70 -15.97 -12.23
CA PRO A 6 14.89 -14.63 -12.78
C PRO A 6 14.74 -13.59 -11.66
N PRO A 7 15.56 -12.52 -11.65
CA PRO A 7 15.35 -11.41 -10.75
C PRO A 7 13.98 -10.78 -11.04
N ASN A 8 13.18 -10.62 -9.98
CA ASN A 8 11.85 -10.04 -10.02
C ASN A 8 11.89 -8.69 -10.75
N SER A 9 11.30 -8.64 -11.94
CA SER A 9 11.31 -7.47 -12.82
C SER A 9 10.22 -6.49 -12.37
N ASP A 10 10.52 -5.68 -11.35
CA ASP A 10 9.68 -4.52 -11.01
C ASP A 10 9.88 -3.33 -11.98
N ASP A 11 10.85 -3.44 -12.88
CA ASP A 11 11.13 -2.46 -13.92
C ASP A 11 10.60 -2.95 -15.28
N ASN A 12 9.30 -2.72 -15.55
CA ASN A 12 8.79 -2.70 -16.92
C ASN A 12 9.40 -1.47 -17.61
N ILE A 13 10.64 -1.62 -18.11
CA ILE A 13 11.33 -0.61 -18.90
C ILE A 13 10.77 -0.70 -20.33
N THR A 14 9.69 0.02 -20.59
CA THR A 14 9.36 0.44 -21.95
C THR A 14 10.09 1.75 -22.30
N PRO A 15 10.35 2.06 -23.58
CA PRO A 15 10.98 3.31 -23.99
C PRO A 15 10.27 4.57 -23.46
N GLU A 16 8.95 4.50 -23.22
CA GLU A 16 8.19 5.61 -22.63
C GLU A 16 8.45 5.87 -21.13
N ASN A 17 9.11 4.95 -20.42
CA ASN A 17 9.35 5.00 -18.96
C ASN A 17 10.82 5.17 -18.57
N GLU A 18 11.75 5.29 -19.54
CA GLU A 18 13.17 5.51 -19.26
C GLU A 18 13.38 6.83 -18.51
N GLY A 19 13.75 6.74 -17.22
CA GLY A 19 14.03 7.87 -16.34
C GLY A 19 12.92 8.24 -15.34
N ARG A 20 11.72 7.65 -15.45
CA ARG A 20 10.60 7.99 -14.56
C ARG A 20 10.61 7.15 -13.29
N LYS A 21 11.11 7.72 -12.19
CA LYS A 21 11.11 7.05 -10.88
C LYS A 21 9.72 7.11 -10.24
N ARG A 22 9.16 5.95 -9.86
CA ARG A 22 7.94 5.90 -9.05
C ARG A 22 8.20 6.50 -7.68
N LYS A 23 7.38 7.46 -7.25
CA LYS A 23 7.41 8.02 -5.88
C LYS A 23 6.49 7.20 -4.97
N LYS A 24 6.99 6.90 -3.77
CA LYS A 24 6.27 6.13 -2.75
C LYS A 24 5.41 7.05 -1.90
N ALA A 25 4.13 6.69 -1.71
CA ALA A 25 3.24 7.28 -0.72
C ALA A 25 2.89 6.23 0.34
N LYS A 26 2.89 6.65 1.62
CA LYS A 26 2.44 5.82 2.75
C LYS A 26 1.26 6.52 3.42
N LEU A 27 0.09 5.88 3.38
CA LEU A 27 -1.08 6.32 4.13
C LEU A 27 -1.16 5.52 5.42
N VAL A 28 -1.40 6.20 6.54
CA VAL A 28 -1.50 5.59 7.87
C VAL A 28 -2.85 5.95 8.46
N LEU A 29 -3.60 4.96 8.92
CA LEU A 29 -4.84 5.14 9.66
C LEU A 29 -4.61 4.73 11.10
N ILE A 30 -5.02 5.58 12.04
CA ILE A 30 -4.97 5.33 13.48
C ILE A 30 -6.32 5.67 14.07
N GLY A 31 -6.89 4.79 14.89
CA GLY A 31 -8.15 5.04 15.57
C GLY A 31 -8.75 3.77 16.15
N SER A 32 -10.03 3.81 16.52
CA SER A 32 -10.71 2.60 16.97
C SER A 32 -10.81 1.57 15.84
N PRO A 33 -10.81 0.25 16.16
CA PRO A 33 -10.94 -0.81 15.15
C PRO A 33 -12.12 -0.59 14.20
N GLU A 34 -13.26 -0.14 14.75
CA GLU A 34 -14.46 0.16 13.96
C GLU A 34 -14.25 1.32 12.99
N LYS A 35 -13.66 2.44 13.47
CA LYS A 35 -13.40 3.62 12.63
C LYS A 35 -12.38 3.30 11.55
N VAL A 36 -11.31 2.57 11.87
CA VAL A 36 -10.31 2.13 10.88
C VAL A 36 -10.97 1.29 9.79
N ARG A 37 -11.78 0.29 10.16
CA ARG A 37 -12.50 -0.55 9.19
C ARG A 37 -13.48 0.25 8.33
N LYS A 38 -14.24 1.18 8.91
CA LYS A 38 -15.15 2.07 8.17
C LYS A 38 -14.40 2.94 7.18
N THR A 39 -13.25 3.49 7.57
CA THR A 39 -12.41 4.30 6.68
C THR A 39 -11.84 3.48 5.54
N ILE A 40 -11.36 2.25 5.77
CA ILE A 40 -10.92 1.33 4.70
C ILE A 40 -12.07 1.09 3.70
N ASN A 41 -13.27 0.79 4.18
CA ASN A 41 -14.43 0.57 3.31
C ASN A 41 -14.84 1.82 2.52
N ALA A 42 -14.73 3.02 3.11
CA ALA A 42 -14.97 4.27 2.41
C ALA A 42 -13.90 4.54 1.33
N ILE A 43 -12.64 4.21 1.61
CA ILE A 43 -11.56 4.32 0.63
C ILE A 43 -11.77 3.31 -0.52
N TYR A 44 -12.30 2.12 -0.21
CA TYR A 44 -12.68 1.12 -1.21
C TYR A 44 -13.87 1.54 -2.06
N SER A 45 -14.90 2.17 -1.48
CA SER A 45 -16.05 2.65 -2.26
C SER A 45 -15.64 3.74 -3.27
N LEU A 46 -14.62 4.53 -2.95
CA LEU A 46 -13.99 5.50 -3.85
C LEU A 46 -13.09 4.86 -4.92
N LYS A 47 -13.00 3.52 -4.98
CA LYS A 47 -12.11 2.76 -5.86
C LYS A 47 -10.64 3.17 -5.74
N TYR A 48 -10.27 3.75 -4.60
CA TYR A 48 -8.89 4.09 -4.32
C TYR A 48 -8.12 2.81 -3.99
N ALA A 49 -8.48 2.08 -2.92
CA ALA A 49 -7.79 0.85 -2.48
C ALA A 49 -8.76 -0.29 -2.19
N TYR A 50 -8.36 -1.53 -2.47
CA TYR A 50 -9.00 -2.72 -1.94
C TYR A 50 -8.63 -2.94 -0.46
N PRO A 51 -9.53 -3.53 0.35
CA PRO A 51 -9.25 -3.78 1.77
C PRO A 51 -8.03 -4.66 2.04
N ASP A 52 -7.69 -5.59 1.15
CA ASP A 52 -6.55 -6.52 1.25
C ASP A 52 -5.20 -5.88 0.88
N GLU A 53 -5.19 -4.69 0.29
CA GLU A 53 -3.97 -3.91 0.06
C GLU A 53 -3.43 -3.26 1.35
N TRP A 54 -4.23 -3.21 2.41
CA TRP A 54 -3.84 -2.65 3.70
C TRP A 54 -3.07 -3.67 4.54
N SER A 55 -2.15 -3.18 5.38
CA SER A 55 -1.52 -4.03 6.39
C SER A 55 -2.54 -4.53 7.40
N THR A 56 -2.25 -5.68 8.02
CA THR A 56 -2.95 -6.12 9.23
C THR A 56 -2.97 -4.97 10.26
N PRO A 57 -4.13 -4.62 10.84
CA PRO A 57 -4.20 -3.63 11.90
C PRO A 57 -3.48 -4.11 13.16
N GLU A 58 -2.56 -3.30 13.67
CA GLU A 58 -1.78 -3.60 14.88
C GLU A 58 -2.12 -2.63 16.01
N PRO A 59 -2.08 -3.05 17.29
CA PRO A 59 -2.27 -2.15 18.43
C PRO A 59 -1.21 -1.04 18.50
N THR A 60 -1.59 0.17 18.93
CA THR A 60 -0.66 1.32 19.05
C THR A 60 -0.11 1.53 20.46
N GLY A 61 -0.50 0.67 21.41
CA GLY A 61 -0.21 0.83 22.84
C GLY A 61 -1.25 1.65 23.61
N LYS A 62 -2.16 2.35 22.92
CA LYS A 62 -3.34 2.95 23.56
C LYS A 62 -4.51 1.96 23.56
N PRO A 63 -5.20 1.75 24.70
CA PRO A 63 -6.36 0.86 24.74
C PRO A 63 -7.43 1.28 23.74
N GLY A 64 -7.88 0.32 22.94
CA GLY A 64 -8.92 0.54 21.92
C GLY A 64 -8.46 1.28 20.67
N GLU A 65 -7.16 1.49 20.46
CA GLU A 65 -6.59 2.11 19.27
C GLU A 65 -5.76 1.08 18.46
N VAL A 66 -5.98 1.05 17.14
CA VAL A 66 -5.21 0.25 16.19
C VAL A 66 -4.68 1.14 15.07
N MET A 67 -3.64 0.66 14.41
CA MET A 67 -3.01 1.30 13.27
C MET A 67 -2.88 0.32 12.10
N THR A 68 -3.11 0.81 10.90
CA THR A 68 -2.83 0.10 9.64
C THR A 68 -2.22 1.07 8.63
N PHE A 69 -1.51 0.55 7.64
CA PHE A 69 -0.93 1.36 6.59
C PHE A 69 -1.17 0.77 5.20
N LEU A 70 -1.18 1.66 4.21
CA LEU A 70 -1.22 1.36 2.77
C LEU A 70 0.00 2.00 2.11
N ILE A 71 0.68 1.24 1.26
CA ILE A 71 1.81 1.72 0.46
C ILE A 71 1.40 1.74 -1.01
N ARG A 72 1.63 2.86 -1.70
CA ARG A 72 1.49 2.95 -3.15
C ARG A 72 2.68 3.60 -3.82
N TYR A 73 2.84 3.31 -5.09
CA TYR A 73 3.87 3.85 -5.97
C TYR A 73 3.19 4.57 -7.13
N PHE A 74 3.50 5.86 -7.28
CA PHE A 74 2.93 6.70 -8.34
C PHE A 74 4.04 7.18 -9.26
N TYR A 75 3.76 7.22 -10.55
CA TYR A 75 4.53 8.06 -11.46
C TYR A 75 4.06 9.49 -11.26
N VAL A 76 4.99 10.37 -10.91
CA VAL A 76 4.70 11.79 -10.66
C VAL A 76 5.70 12.55 -11.49
N ASP A 77 5.16 13.31 -12.44
CA ASP A 77 5.90 14.11 -13.43
C ASP A 77 6.82 15.15 -12.77
#